data_AF-A0A6J6UTC5-F1
#
_entry.id   AF-A0A6J6UTC5-F1
#
_cell.length_a   1.000
_cell.length_b   1.000
_cell.length_c   1.000
_cell.angle_alpha   90.00
_cell.angle_beta   90.00
_cell.angle_gamma   90.00
#
_symmetry.space_group_name_H-M   'P 1'
#
loop_
_entity.id
_entity.type
_entity.pdbx_description
1 polymer ?
#
loop_
_entity_poly.entity_id
_entity_poly.type
_entity_poly.pdbx_seq_one_letter_code
_entity_poly.pdbx_strand_id
1 'polypeptide(L)'
;MGKNSVNSADSLYGMSETAAIVEPSRGHARIVYLGPASPHWELYSEFGDPNLLEEFRARVLARLVLLPRNDPQFRRNQERVNRDAERERITVEWELGWAADA
;
A
#
# COMPACT_ATOMS: atom_id res chain seq x y z
N MET A 1 12.98 -60.75 -24.70
CA MET A 1 12.32 -59.43 -24.78
C MET A 1 12.74 -58.61 -23.57
N GLY A 2 13.87 -57.91 -23.66
CA GLY A 2 14.35 -56.97 -22.64
C GLY A 2 13.92 -55.55 -23.01
N LYS A 3 13.44 -54.81 -22.02
CA LYS A 3 13.03 -53.40 -22.09
C LYS A 3 14.25 -52.52 -22.39
N ASN A 4 14.11 -51.50 -23.24
CA ASN A 4 14.91 -50.28 -23.21
C ASN A 4 14.23 -49.20 -24.07
N SER A 5 13.41 -48.36 -23.44
CA SER A 5 13.02 -47.06 -24.00
C SER A 5 13.60 -46.01 -23.06
N VAL A 6 14.83 -45.57 -23.36
CA VAL A 6 15.41 -44.39 -22.73
C VAL A 6 14.94 -43.17 -23.53
N ASN A 7 13.99 -42.43 -22.98
CA ASN A 7 13.62 -41.11 -23.51
C ASN A 7 14.68 -40.12 -23.02
N SER A 8 15.54 -39.66 -23.94
CA SER A 8 16.44 -38.51 -23.77
C SER A 8 15.95 -37.33 -24.59
N ALA A 9 16.32 -36.12 -24.13
CA ALA A 9 15.93 -34.77 -24.54
C ALA A 9 14.68 -34.29 -23.78
N ASP A 10 14.78 -33.75 -22.58
CA ASP A 10 15.76 -32.78 -22.04
C ASP A 10 15.84 -31.51 -22.89
N SER A 11 14.86 -30.63 -22.68
CA SER A 11 14.95 -29.18 -22.91
C SER A 11 13.74 -28.51 -22.25
N LEU A 12 13.75 -28.46 -20.92
CA LEU A 12 13.00 -27.43 -20.19
C LEU A 12 14.00 -26.34 -19.86
N TYR A 13 14.14 -25.39 -20.78
CA TYR A 13 14.82 -24.13 -20.53
C TYR A 13 14.29 -23.54 -19.23
N GLY A 14 15.19 -23.43 -18.25
CA GLY A 14 14.92 -22.90 -16.93
C GLY A 14 14.41 -21.47 -17.03
N MET A 15 13.12 -21.30 -16.79
CA MET A 15 12.57 -20.00 -16.42
C MET A 15 12.94 -19.82 -14.94
N SER A 16 14.07 -19.17 -14.68
CA SER A 16 14.46 -18.77 -13.32
C SER A 16 13.44 -17.75 -12.82
N GLU A 17 12.39 -18.22 -12.16
CA GLU A 17 11.49 -17.38 -11.40
C GLU A 17 12.29 -16.81 -10.24
N THR A 18 12.80 -15.59 -10.43
CA THR A 18 13.47 -14.86 -9.36
C THR A 18 12.35 -14.41 -8.44
N ALA A 19 12.01 -15.23 -7.44
CA ALA A 19 11.03 -14.88 -6.44
C ALA A 19 11.45 -13.55 -5.81
N ALA A 20 10.67 -12.49 -6.05
CA ALA A 20 10.91 -11.20 -5.42
C ALA A 20 10.88 -11.42 -3.90
N ILE A 21 11.98 -11.13 -3.22
CA ILE A 21 12.03 -11.17 -1.75
C ILE A 21 11.13 -10.03 -1.27
N VAL A 22 9.89 -10.35 -0.89
CA VAL A 22 8.97 -9.39 -0.29
C VAL A 22 9.46 -9.13 1.13
N GLU A 23 10.17 -8.02 1.31
CA GLU A 23 10.54 -7.59 2.65
C GLU A 23 9.28 -7.27 3.47
N PRO A 24 9.25 -7.59 4.78
CA PRO A 24 8.06 -7.36 5.59
C PRO A 24 7.72 -5.88 5.68
N SER A 25 6.43 -5.61 5.89
CA SER A 25 5.92 -4.28 6.21
C SER A 25 6.58 -3.75 7.48
N ARG A 26 6.95 -2.47 7.47
CA ARG A 26 7.56 -1.73 8.59
C ARG A 26 6.50 -1.02 9.45
N GLY A 27 5.25 -0.98 9.00
CA GLY A 27 4.14 -0.42 9.77
C GLY A 27 2.83 -0.40 9.01
N HIS A 28 1.75 -0.11 9.73
CA HIS A 28 0.40 0.02 9.17
C HIS A 28 -0.20 1.39 9.53
N ALA A 29 -0.79 2.04 8.53
CA ALA A 29 -1.49 3.32 8.67
C ALA A 29 -2.88 3.26 8.04
N ARG A 30 -3.89 3.65 8.81
CA ARG A 30 -5.28 3.76 8.36
C ARG A 30 -5.66 5.23 8.25
N ILE A 31 -6.00 5.66 7.04
CA ILE A 31 -6.33 7.05 6.71
C ILE A 31 -7.83 7.17 6.57
N VAL A 32 -8.46 7.91 7.48
CA VAL A 32 -9.91 7.95 7.66
C VAL A 32 -10.46 9.31 7.27
N TYR A 33 -11.48 9.33 6.41
CA TYR A 33 -12.23 10.54 6.11
C TYR A 33 -13.21 10.86 7.24
N LEU A 34 -12.99 11.97 7.95
CA LEU A 34 -13.85 12.41 9.06
C LEU A 34 -15.10 13.16 8.58
N GLY A 35 -15.07 13.72 7.38
CA GLY A 35 -16.18 14.47 6.80
C GLY A 35 -15.78 15.82 6.19
N PRO A 36 -16.78 16.64 5.81
CA PRO A 36 -16.55 17.88 5.09
C PRO A 36 -16.04 19.03 5.97
N ALA A 37 -16.01 18.88 7.30
CA ALA A 37 -15.40 19.86 8.20
C ALA A 37 -13.90 19.57 8.36
N SER A 38 -13.08 20.62 8.46
CA SER A 38 -11.64 20.45 8.72
C SER A 38 -11.38 20.11 10.19
N PRO A 39 -10.43 19.22 10.52
CA PRO A 39 -9.62 18.43 9.59
C PRO A 39 -10.43 17.31 8.91
N HIS A 40 -10.33 17.22 7.58
CA HIS A 40 -11.09 16.23 6.79
C HIS A 40 -10.61 14.79 6.99
N TRP A 41 -9.38 14.61 7.47
CA TRP A 41 -8.69 13.34 7.53
C TRP A 41 -8.03 13.16 8.88
N GLU A 42 -8.04 11.92 9.37
CA GLU A 42 -7.23 11.46 10.49
C GLU A 42 -6.39 10.27 10.05
N LEU A 43 -5.25 10.07 10.70
CA LEU A 43 -4.40 8.91 10.48
C LEU A 43 -4.16 8.18 11.79
N TYR A 44 -4.50 6.90 11.79
CA TYR A 44 -4.24 5.98 12.90
C TYR A 44 -3.15 5.00 12.52
N SER A 45 -2.25 4.71 13.45
CA SER A 45 -1.28 3.62 13.33
C SER A 45 -1.72 2.43 14.16
N GLU A 46 -1.64 1.22 13.60
CA GLU A 46 -1.95 -0.01 14.34
C GLU A 46 -0.69 -0.69 14.88
N PHE A 47 0.37 -0.78 14.06
CA PHE A 47 1.66 -1.32 14.44
C PHE A 47 2.79 -0.70 13.58
N GLY A 48 4.03 -0.82 14.03
CA GLY A 48 5.24 -0.39 13.30
C GLY A 48 6.16 0.51 14.13
N ASP A 49 7.19 1.06 13.48
CA ASP A 49 8.09 2.05 14.08
C ASP A 49 7.36 3.39 14.29
N PRO A 50 7.23 3.88 15.55
CA PRO A 50 6.49 5.11 15.84
C PRO A 50 7.07 6.36 15.15
N ASN A 51 8.39 6.48 15.03
CA ASN A 51 9.00 7.66 14.42
C ASN A 51 8.74 7.67 12.91
N LEU A 52 8.87 6.51 12.26
CA LEU A 52 8.54 6.34 10.84
C LEU A 52 7.07 6.74 10.56
N LEU A 53 6.15 6.26 11.38
CA LEU A 53 4.72 6.48 11.21
C LEU A 53 4.31 7.92 11.53
N GLU A 54 4.93 8.58 12.51
CA GLU A 54 4.67 9.99 12.80
C GLU A 54 5.17 10.91 11.67
N GLU A 55 6.37 10.63 11.13
CA GLU A 55 6.88 11.36 9.97
C GLU A 55 6.01 11.15 8.73
N PHE A 56 5.54 9.92 8.50
CA PHE A 56 4.60 9.60 7.43
C PHE A 56 3.27 10.35 7.64
N ARG A 57 2.74 10.36 8.86
CA ARG A 57 1.52 11.10 9.24
C ARG A 57 1.64 12.59 8.93
N ALA A 58 2.73 13.23 9.33
CA ALA A 58 2.97 14.64 9.02
C ALA A 58 2.94 14.90 7.50
N ARG A 59 3.60 14.05 6.71
CA ARG A 59 3.63 14.13 5.24
C ARG A 59 2.27 13.88 4.58
N VAL A 60 1.45 13.00 5.14
CA VAL A 60 0.08 12.73 4.66
C VAL A 60 -0.83 13.91 4.95
N LEU A 61 -0.88 14.36 6.21
CA LEU A 61 -1.76 15.46 6.63
C LEU A 61 -1.41 16.77 5.91
N ALA A 62 -0.12 17.06 5.70
CA ALA A 62 0.30 18.23 4.92
C ALA A 62 -0.23 18.22 3.47
N ARG A 63 -0.44 17.04 2.88
CA ARG A 63 -1.00 16.90 1.52
C ARG A 63 -2.51 16.95 1.48
N LEU A 64 -3.18 16.58 2.57
CA LEU A 64 -4.63 16.36 2.59
C LEU A 64 -5.43 17.39 3.40
N VAL A 65 -4.78 18.21 4.23
CA VAL A 65 -5.45 19.08 5.22
C VAL A 65 -6.53 20.00 4.64
N LEU A 66 -6.34 20.48 3.40
CA LEU A 66 -7.29 21.37 2.70
C LEU A 66 -8.16 20.64 1.65
N LEU A 67 -8.00 19.32 1.50
CA LEU A 67 -8.60 18.58 0.39
C LEU A 67 -9.69 17.65 0.91
N PRO A 68 -10.98 17.96 0.74
CA PRO A 68 -12.03 16.96 0.96
C PRO A 68 -11.94 15.85 -0.10
N ARG A 69 -12.60 14.71 0.17
CA ARG A 69 -12.58 13.51 -0.69
C ARG A 69 -13.01 13.76 -2.15
N ASN A 70 -13.92 14.70 -2.39
CA ASN A 70 -14.46 15.03 -3.72
C ASN A 70 -13.63 16.09 -4.47
N ASP A 71 -12.56 16.60 -3.89
CA ASP A 71 -11.68 17.56 -4.55
C ASP A 71 -10.91 16.90 -5.72
N PRO A 72 -10.81 17.51 -6.91
CA PRO A 72 -10.05 16.95 -8.03
C PRO A 72 -8.57 16.64 -7.72
N GLN A 73 -7.93 17.41 -6.83
CA GLN A 73 -6.55 17.23 -6.42
C GLN A 73 -6.38 16.06 -5.44
N PHE A 74 -7.44 15.61 -4.77
CA PHE A 74 -7.39 14.51 -3.81
C PHE A 74 -6.77 13.24 -4.41
N ARG A 75 -7.23 12.81 -5.59
CA ARG A 75 -6.73 11.57 -6.24
C ARG A 75 -5.21 11.60 -6.48
N ARG A 76 -4.68 12.74 -6.92
CA ARG A 76 -3.24 12.92 -7.14
C ARG A 76 -2.45 12.86 -5.84
N ASN A 77 -3.00 13.42 -4.77
CA ASN A 77 -2.34 13.39 -3.47
C ASN A 77 -2.44 12.00 -2.82
N GLN A 78 -3.55 11.29 -3.01
CA GLN A 78 -3.71 9.88 -2.63
C GLN A 78 -2.66 9.00 -3.30
N GLU A 79 -2.44 9.13 -4.62
CA GLU A 79 -1.39 8.40 -5.33
C GLU A 79 0.02 8.74 -4.82
N ARG A 80 0.28 10.01 -4.45
CA ARG A 80 1.56 10.41 -3.84
C ARG A 80 1.74 9.77 -2.47
N VAL A 81 0.70 9.75 -1.65
CA VAL A 81 0.72 9.09 -0.33
C VAL A 81 0.96 7.60 -0.48
N ASN A 82 0.29 6.92 -1.41
CA ASN A 82 0.50 5.50 -1.67
C ASN A 82 1.95 5.20 -2.09
N ARG A 83 2.54 6.05 -2.95
CA ARG A 83 3.95 5.91 -3.34
C ARG A 83 4.93 6.18 -2.21
N ASP A 84 4.64 7.15 -1.34
CA ASP A 84 5.45 7.39 -0.14
C ASP A 84 5.41 6.14 0.77
N ALA A 85 4.22 5.58 0.98
CA ALA A 85 4.03 4.38 1.79
C ALA A 85 4.75 3.15 1.23
N GLU A 86 4.64 2.92 -0.09
CA GLU A 86 5.33 1.84 -0.79
C GLU A 86 6.86 1.92 -0.61
N ARG A 87 7.43 3.12 -0.80
CA ARG A 87 8.88 3.36 -0.62
C ARG A 87 9.36 3.06 0.79
N GLU A 88 8.51 3.30 1.78
CA GLU A 88 8.83 3.14 3.19
C GLU A 88 8.42 1.77 3.75
N ARG A 89 7.77 0.93 2.93
CA ARG A 89 7.14 -0.34 3.31
C ARG A 89 6.10 -0.18 4.40
N ILE A 90 5.28 0.86 4.30
CA ILE A 90 4.13 1.08 5.16
C ILE A 90 2.90 0.55 4.41
N THR A 91 2.16 -0.35 5.05
CA THR A 91 0.85 -0.77 4.54
C THR A 91 -0.15 0.35 4.82
N VAL A 92 -0.93 0.75 3.82
CA VAL A 92 -1.94 1.82 3.97
C VAL A 92 -3.33 1.30 3.66
N GLU A 93 -4.27 1.61 4.55
CA GLU A 93 -5.70 1.42 4.37
C GLU A 93 -6.40 2.77 4.25
N TRP A 94 -7.34 2.89 3.32
CA TRP A 94 -8.13 4.10 3.11
C TRP A 94 -9.59 3.86 3.49
N GLU A 95 -10.05 4.51 4.54
CA GLU A 95 -11.45 4.54 4.93
C GLU A 95 -12.10 5.82 4.45
N LEU A 96 -12.66 5.76 3.25
CA LEU A 96 -13.26 6.93 2.60
C LEU A 96 -14.66 7.27 3.14
N GLY A 97 -15.25 6.44 4.00
CA GLY A 97 -16.58 6.70 4.57
C GLY A 97 -17.73 6.55 3.56
N TRP A 98 -17.70 5.54 2.68
CA TRP A 98 -18.81 5.24 1.75
C TRP A 98 -20.00 4.53 2.42
N ALA A 99 -20.00 4.37 3.73
CA ALA A 99 -21.04 3.69 4.48
C ALA A 99 -21.68 4.65 5.50
N ALA A 100 -22.62 5.49 5.04
CA ALA A 100 -23.74 6.02 5.81
C ALA A 100 -24.68 6.89 4.95
N ASP A 101 -25.02 6.43 3.73
CA ASP A 101 -26.24 6.85 3.05
C ASP A 101 -27.14 5.60 2.93
N ALA A 102 -27.64 5.11 4.07
CA ALA A 102 -28.63 4.04 4.18
C ALA A 102 -29.67 4.40 5.24
#